data_AF-A0A967SPD2-F1
#
_entry.id   AF-A0A967SPD2-F1
#
_cell.length_a   1.000
_cell.length_b   1.000
_cell.length_c   1.000
_cell.angle_alpha   90.00
_cell.angle_beta   90.00
_cell.angle_gamma   90.00
#
_symmetry.space_group_name_H-M   'P 1'
#
loop_
_entity.id
_entity.type
_entity.pdbx_description
1 polymer ?
#
loop_
_entity_poly.entity_id
_entity_poly.type
_entity_poly.pdbx_seq_one_letter_code
_entity_poly.pdbx_strand_id
1 'polypeptide(L)'
;YLADPDFASVPMDVLTSREYGAARAGDILPTIATPAAEVAPGITSFREGSHTTHFSIVDEEGNAVSVTTTLNTWYGSKVVVEGTGVLLNNEMDDFSAKPGAPNLFGLVQGEANAIEPGKRSLSAMTPSMVLDG
;
A
#
# COMPACT_ATOMS: atom_id res chain seq x y z
N TYR A 1 -3.33 -9.45 -5.73
CA TYR A 1 -4.35 -9.99 -4.81
C TYR A 1 -4.96 -8.92 -3.93
N LEU A 2 -4.19 -7.94 -3.46
CA LEU A 2 -4.70 -6.88 -2.58
C LEU A 2 -5.58 -5.87 -3.35
N ALA A 3 -6.68 -5.47 -2.73
CA ALA A 3 -7.67 -4.51 -3.20
C ALA A 3 -8.61 -4.14 -2.03
N ASP A 4 -9.58 -3.25 -2.27
CA ASP A 4 -10.65 -2.99 -1.30
C ASP A 4 -11.46 -4.27 -1.02
N PRO A 5 -11.48 -4.79 0.23
CA PRO A 5 -12.21 -6.01 0.56
C PRO A 5 -13.74 -5.90 0.42
N ASP A 6 -14.30 -4.68 0.37
CA ASP A 6 -15.73 -4.48 0.13
C ASP A 6 -16.10 -4.69 -1.36
N PHE A 7 -15.12 -4.70 -2.25
CA PHE A 7 -15.29 -4.80 -3.71
C PHE A 7 -14.61 -6.03 -4.33
N ALA A 8 -13.62 -6.62 -3.65
CA ALA A 8 -12.88 -7.77 -4.16
C ALA A 8 -12.52 -8.76 -3.04
N SER A 9 -12.52 -10.05 -3.36
CA SER A 9 -12.09 -11.09 -2.42
C SER A 9 -10.56 -11.11 -2.31
N VAL A 10 -10.06 -10.80 -1.11
CA VAL A 10 -8.64 -10.94 -0.77
C VAL A 10 -8.47 -12.23 0.02
N PRO A 11 -7.73 -13.25 -0.49
CA PRO A 11 -7.63 -14.56 0.14
C PRO A 11 -6.65 -14.54 1.33
N MET A 12 -6.97 -13.77 2.37
CA MET A 12 -6.08 -13.53 3.51
C MET A 12 -5.67 -14.82 4.20
N ASP A 13 -6.62 -15.74 4.44
CA ASP A 13 -6.34 -17.03 5.07
C ASP A 13 -5.27 -17.84 4.33
N VAL A 14 -5.25 -17.76 3.00
CA VAL A 14 -4.23 -18.43 2.17
C VAL A 14 -2.92 -17.66 2.25
N LEU A 15 -2.96 -16.34 2.04
CA LEU A 15 -1.76 -15.48 1.99
C LEU A 15 -0.99 -15.48 3.31
N THR A 16 -1.67 -15.67 4.45
CA THR A 16 -1.06 -15.73 5.79
C THR A 16 -0.91 -17.15 6.33
N SER A 17 -1.25 -18.19 5.55
CA SER A 17 -1.10 -19.58 6.00
C SER A 17 0.37 -20.02 6.06
N ARG A 18 0.67 -20.95 6.98
CA ARG A 18 2.00 -21.56 7.08
C ARG A 18 2.31 -22.40 5.85
N GLU A 19 1.31 -23.09 5.31
CA GLU A 19 1.42 -23.98 4.17
C GLU A 19 1.80 -23.20 2.91
N TYR A 20 1.11 -22.08 2.64
CA TYR A 20 1.46 -21.21 1.52
C TYR A 20 2.83 -20.56 1.71
N GLY A 21 3.15 -20.09 2.92
CA GLY A 21 4.46 -19.55 3.26
C GLY A 21 5.59 -20.56 3.02
N ALA A 22 5.42 -21.81 3.45
CA ALA A 22 6.39 -22.88 3.23
C ALA A 22 6.56 -23.23 1.74
N ALA A 23 5.46 -23.26 0.98
CA ALA A 23 5.51 -23.49 -0.46
C ALA A 23 6.29 -22.39 -1.18
N ARG A 24 6.04 -21.11 -0.86
CA ARG A 24 6.79 -19.96 -1.42
C ARG A 24 8.25 -19.94 -0.99
N ALA A 25 8.55 -20.30 0.26
CA ALA A 25 9.92 -20.43 0.74
C ALA A 25 10.70 -21.52 -0.02
N GLY A 26 10.03 -22.61 -0.42
CA GLY A 26 10.61 -23.67 -1.23
C GLY A 26 11.07 -23.23 -2.62
N ASP A 27 10.53 -22.13 -3.15
CA ASP A 27 10.92 -21.56 -4.45
C ASP A 27 12.21 -20.71 -4.34
N ILE A 28 12.71 -20.43 -3.14
CA ILE A 28 13.89 -19.59 -2.90
C ILE A 28 15.16 -20.45 -2.99
N LEU A 29 16.00 -20.17 -3.98
CA LEU A 29 17.34 -20.76 -4.08
C LEU A 29 18.31 -20.02 -3.14
N PRO A 30 19.01 -20.71 -2.22
CA PRO A 30 19.84 -20.05 -1.20
C PRO A 30 21.10 -19.36 -1.76
N THR A 31 21.50 -19.68 -2.99
CA THR A 31 22.74 -19.21 -3.61
C THR A 31 22.53 -18.33 -4.84
N ILE A 32 21.29 -18.22 -5.35
CA ILE A 32 20.98 -17.53 -6.59
C ILE A 32 19.69 -16.74 -6.39
N ALA A 33 19.73 -15.43 -6.60
CA ALA A 33 18.53 -14.63 -6.67
C ALA A 33 17.79 -14.95 -7.98
N THR A 34 16.50 -15.28 -7.90
CA THR A 34 15.64 -15.42 -9.08
C THR A 34 15.67 -14.11 -9.88
N PRO A 35 15.97 -14.12 -11.19
CA PRO A 35 16.00 -12.91 -11.99
C PRO A 35 14.68 -12.14 -11.89
N ALA A 36 14.75 -10.82 -11.70
CA ALA A 36 13.56 -9.97 -11.60
C ALA A 36 12.67 -10.00 -12.86
N ALA A 37 13.15 -10.52 -13.98
CA ALA A 37 12.36 -10.75 -15.19
C ALA A 37 11.53 -12.05 -15.15
N GLU A 38 11.93 -13.02 -14.31
CA GLU A 38 11.23 -14.29 -14.09
C GLU A 38 10.22 -14.18 -12.93
N VAL A 39 10.34 -13.13 -12.12
CA VAL A 39 9.35 -12.70 -11.13
C VAL A 39 8.51 -11.59 -11.78
N ALA A 40 7.18 -11.73 -11.82
CA ALA A 40 6.28 -10.71 -12.40
C ALA A 40 6.52 -9.30 -11.77
N PRO A 41 6.18 -8.19 -12.46
CA PRO A 41 6.94 -6.94 -12.47
C PRO A 41 7.17 -6.35 -11.06
N GLY A 42 8.41 -6.41 -10.60
CA GLY A 42 8.90 -5.72 -9.41
C GLY A 42 9.74 -4.51 -9.81
N ILE A 43 9.08 -3.36 -9.95
CA ILE A 43 9.61 -1.98 -9.94
C ILE A 43 11.15 -1.88 -10.04
N THR A 44 11.66 -1.46 -11.20
CA THR A 44 13.11 -1.30 -11.44
C THR A 44 13.70 -0.04 -10.79
N SER A 45 12.85 0.87 -10.29
CA SER A 45 13.27 2.05 -9.53
C SER A 45 12.13 2.51 -8.61
N PHE A 46 12.15 2.11 -7.35
CA PHE A 46 11.26 2.69 -6.33
C PHE A 46 12.07 3.77 -5.60
N ARG A 47 11.65 5.02 -5.74
CA ARG A 47 12.16 6.10 -4.89
C ARG A 47 11.05 6.44 -3.90
N GLU A 48 11.26 6.06 -2.65
CA GLU A 48 10.34 6.41 -1.57
C GLU A 48 10.18 7.94 -1.55
N GLY A 49 8.93 8.39 -1.54
CA GLY A 49 8.64 9.82 -1.51
C GLY A 49 8.60 10.33 -0.07
N SER A 50 8.88 11.62 0.11
CA SER A 50 8.96 12.28 1.42
C SER A 50 7.63 12.90 1.88
N HIS A 51 6.50 12.49 1.30
CA HIS A 51 5.19 13.14 1.43
C HIS A 51 4.28 12.57 2.53
N THR A 52 4.57 11.37 3.03
CA THR A 52 3.81 10.69 4.07
C THR A 52 4.40 10.97 5.45
N THR A 53 3.53 11.25 6.44
CA THR A 53 3.95 11.43 7.83
C THR A 53 3.57 10.20 8.65
N HIS A 54 4.51 9.70 9.44
CA HIS A 54 4.27 8.67 10.44
C HIS A 54 4.63 9.19 11.82
N PHE A 55 3.82 8.88 12.81
CA PHE A 55 4.15 9.14 14.21
C PHE A 55 3.53 8.09 15.12
N SER A 56 4.15 7.93 16.28
CA SER A 56 3.73 7.00 17.33
C SER A 56 3.66 7.73 18.65
N ILE A 57 2.64 7.42 19.45
CA ILE A 57 2.43 8.02 20.78
C ILE A 57 2.20 6.87 21.76
N VAL A 58 2.85 6.97 22.92
CA VAL A 58 2.60 6.12 24.08
C VAL A 58 2.41 7.05 25.28
N ASP A 59 1.38 6.81 26.08
CA ASP A 59 1.11 7.59 27.30
C ASP A 59 1.38 6.80 28.60
N GLU A 60 1.26 7.50 29.74
CA GLU A 60 1.53 6.93 31.07
C GLU A 60 0.50 5.90 31.51
N GLU A 61 -0.70 5.91 30.93
CA GLU A 61 -1.76 4.93 31.18
C GLU A 61 -1.55 3.64 30.36
N GLY A 62 -0.54 3.63 29.47
CA GLY A 62 -0.21 2.50 28.62
C GLY A 62 -0.98 2.46 27.30
N ASN A 63 -1.69 3.54 26.93
CA ASN A 63 -2.27 3.65 25.60
C ASN A 63 -1.15 3.83 24.58
N ALA A 64 -1.26 3.14 23.45
CA ALA A 64 -0.32 3.23 22.35
C ALA A 64 -1.06 3.41 21.01
N VAL A 65 -0.60 4.35 20.19
CA VAL A 65 -1.11 4.56 18.82
C VAL A 65 0.04 4.62 17.83
N SER A 66 -0.15 4.02 16.66
CA SER A 66 0.73 4.11 15.49
C SER A 66 -0.09 4.66 14.33
N VAL A 67 0.30 5.83 13.81
CA VAL A 67 -0.48 6.55 12.80
C VAL A 67 0.41 6.86 11.61
N THR A 68 -0.01 6.38 10.45
CA THR A 68 0.51 6.82 9.14
C THR A 68 -0.58 7.64 8.46
N THR A 69 -0.24 8.85 8.02
CA THR A 69 -1.17 9.75 7.32
C THR A 69 -0.50 10.41 6.13
N THR A 70 -1.27 10.68 5.08
CA THR A 70 -0.76 11.19 3.82
C THR A 70 -1.82 12.01 3.08
N LEU A 71 -1.37 12.88 2.16
CA LEU A 71 -2.20 13.51 1.14
C LEU A 71 -2.01 12.83 -0.23
N ASN A 72 -1.40 11.66 -0.25
CA ASN A 72 -0.66 11.07 -1.34
C ASN A 72 0.61 11.89 -1.63
N THR A 73 0.65 12.72 -2.68
CA THR A 73 1.88 13.47 -3.02
C THR A 73 2.06 14.76 -2.20
N TRP A 74 3.18 15.47 -2.38
CA TRP A 74 3.40 16.77 -1.75
C TRP A 74 2.27 17.76 -2.07
N TYR A 75 1.62 18.27 -1.02
CA TYR A 75 0.44 19.14 -1.09
C TYR A 75 -0.79 18.49 -1.77
N GLY A 76 -0.81 17.16 -1.90
CA GLY A 76 -1.91 16.40 -2.48
C GLY A 76 -2.27 16.85 -3.90
N SER A 77 -3.54 17.15 -4.11
CA SER A 77 -4.07 17.67 -5.37
C SER A 77 -3.66 19.12 -5.66
N LYS A 78 -3.02 19.82 -4.71
CA LYS A 78 -2.74 21.26 -4.73
C LYS A 78 -4.00 22.13 -4.71
N VAL A 79 -5.16 21.55 -4.43
CA VAL A 79 -6.43 22.26 -4.22
C VAL A 79 -6.57 22.59 -2.75
N VAL A 80 -6.87 23.86 -2.46
CA VAL A 80 -7.19 24.35 -1.11
C VAL A 80 -8.68 24.68 -1.07
N VAL A 81 -9.39 24.18 -0.08
CA VAL A 81 -10.80 24.54 0.14
C VAL A 81 -10.88 26.02 0.54
N GLU A 82 -11.64 26.80 -0.23
CA GLU A 82 -11.70 28.26 -0.12
C GLU A 82 -11.99 28.72 1.31
N GLY A 83 -11.17 29.66 1.81
CA GLY A 83 -11.31 30.23 3.16
C GLY A 83 -10.90 29.34 4.33
N THR A 84 -10.51 28.07 4.09
CA THR A 84 -10.23 27.12 5.18
C THR A 84 -8.74 26.83 5.40
N GLY A 85 -7.91 26.96 4.36
CA GLY A 85 -6.52 26.50 4.38
C GLY A 85 -6.35 24.97 4.32
N VAL A 86 -7.42 24.21 4.13
CA VAL A 86 -7.38 22.73 4.05
C VAL A 86 -6.99 22.29 2.64
N LEU A 87 -5.91 21.52 2.54
CA LEU A 87 -5.45 20.87 1.31
C LEU A 87 -6.23 19.57 1.07
N LEU A 88 -6.62 19.33 -0.19
CA LEU A 88 -7.25 18.08 -0.60
C LEU A 88 -6.20 17.08 -1.10
N ASN A 89 -6.33 15.81 -0.72
CA ASN A 89 -5.45 14.72 -1.17
C ASN A 89 -5.58 14.46 -2.67
N ASN A 90 -4.66 13.67 -3.21
CA ASN A 90 -4.77 13.06 -4.55
C ASN A 90 -4.69 11.53 -4.51
N GLU A 91 -5.30 10.90 -3.51
CA GLU A 91 -5.23 9.44 -3.28
C GLU A 91 -5.87 8.61 -4.41
N MET A 92 -6.72 9.24 -5.23
CA MET A 92 -7.29 8.59 -6.42
C MET A 92 -6.23 8.11 -7.42
N ASP A 93 -4.99 8.63 -7.37
CA ASP A 93 -3.86 8.14 -8.15
C ASP A 93 -3.44 6.70 -7.77
N ASP A 94 -3.76 6.26 -6.56
CA ASP A 94 -3.45 4.90 -6.12
C ASP A 94 -4.39 3.85 -6.74
N PHE A 95 -5.44 4.25 -7.44
CA PHE A 95 -6.21 3.33 -8.28
C PHE A 95 -5.47 2.99 -9.58
N SER A 96 -5.80 1.83 -10.13
CA SER A 96 -5.48 1.49 -11.52
C SER A 96 -6.40 2.26 -12.46
N ALA A 97 -5.98 3.47 -12.88
CA ALA A 97 -6.70 4.25 -13.88
C ALA A 97 -6.75 3.55 -15.26
N LYS A 98 -5.75 2.71 -15.53
CA LYS A 98 -5.70 1.79 -16.67
C LYS A 98 -5.04 0.49 -16.21
N PRO A 99 -5.79 -0.62 -16.08
CA PRO A 99 -5.25 -1.92 -15.71
C PRO A 99 -4.01 -2.30 -16.53
N GLY A 100 -2.93 -2.66 -15.83
CA GLY A 100 -1.63 -2.98 -16.43
C GLY A 100 -0.73 -1.77 -16.76
N ALA A 101 -1.16 -0.53 -16.49
CA ALA A 101 -0.32 0.66 -16.55
C ALA A 101 0.15 1.09 -15.15
N PRO A 102 1.34 1.71 -15.03
CA PRO A 102 1.84 2.22 -13.75
C PRO A 102 1.09 3.49 -13.31
N ASN A 103 0.90 3.65 -12.00
CA ASN A 103 0.52 4.94 -11.39
C ASN A 103 1.73 5.88 -11.21
N LEU A 104 1.55 7.01 -10.51
CA LEU A 104 2.62 7.99 -10.26
C LEU A 104 3.85 7.40 -9.56
N PHE A 105 3.67 6.32 -8.80
CA PHE A 105 4.74 5.59 -8.11
C PHE A 105 5.34 4.43 -8.90
N GLY A 106 4.90 4.22 -10.14
CA GLY A 106 5.34 3.08 -10.94
C GLY A 106 4.64 1.76 -10.59
N LEU A 107 3.61 1.78 -9.74
CA LEU A 107 2.88 0.59 -9.33
C LEU A 107 1.95 0.14 -10.46
N VAL A 108 2.22 -1.05 -11.01
CA VAL A 108 1.34 -1.69 -11.99
C VAL A 108 0.29 -2.50 -11.25
N GLN A 109 -0.95 -2.04 -11.31
CA GLN A 109 -2.06 -2.63 -10.57
C GLN A 109 -3.09 -3.25 -11.52
N GLY A 110 -3.70 -4.35 -11.06
CA GLY A 110 -4.71 -5.09 -11.83
C GLY A 110 -6.13 -4.58 -11.64
N GLU A 111 -7.08 -5.23 -12.32
CA GLU A 111 -8.52 -4.92 -12.29
C GLU A 111 -9.11 -4.83 -10.87
N ALA A 112 -8.59 -5.62 -9.94
CA ALA A 112 -9.08 -5.63 -8.55
C ALA A 112 -8.97 -4.24 -7.88
N ASN A 113 -8.03 -3.40 -8.30
CA ASN A 113 -7.90 -2.02 -7.83
C ASN A 113 -8.26 -0.99 -8.93
N ALA A 114 -9.21 -1.31 -9.82
CA ALA A 114 -9.79 -0.32 -10.73
C ALA A 114 -10.69 0.68 -9.98
N ILE A 115 -10.88 1.86 -10.56
CA ILE A 115 -11.71 2.95 -10.01
C ILE A 115 -13.18 2.55 -10.01
N GLU A 116 -13.82 2.63 -8.85
CA GLU A 116 -15.27 2.43 -8.69
C GLU A 116 -15.85 3.39 -7.63
N PRO A 117 -17.13 3.80 -7.76
CA PRO A 117 -17.77 4.68 -6.77
C PRO A 117 -17.81 4.05 -5.37
N GLY A 118 -17.35 4.79 -4.36
CA GLY A 118 -17.35 4.34 -2.96
C GLY A 118 -16.24 3.34 -2.60
N LYS A 119 -15.46 2.88 -3.57
CA LYS A 119 -14.30 2.03 -3.36
C LYS A 119 -13.13 2.84 -2.81
N ARG A 120 -12.30 2.21 -2.00
CA ARG A 120 -11.04 2.74 -1.48
C ARG A 120 -9.89 2.26 -2.35
N SER A 121 -8.94 3.14 -2.64
CA SER A 121 -7.73 2.76 -3.35
C SER A 121 -6.84 1.87 -2.48
N LEU A 122 -6.08 0.99 -3.12
CA LEU A 122 -5.03 0.24 -2.44
C LEU A 122 -3.96 1.20 -1.89
N SER A 123 -3.67 1.11 -0.60
CA SER A 123 -2.59 1.87 0.04
C SER A 123 -1.41 0.97 0.40
N ALA A 124 -0.20 1.54 0.38
CA ALA A 124 1.01 0.92 0.91
C ALA A 124 1.28 1.29 2.39
N MET A 125 0.43 2.13 3.01
CA MET A 125 0.55 2.49 4.42
C MET A 125 0.45 1.26 5.32
N THR A 126 1.43 1.06 6.19
CA THR A 126 1.51 -0.12 7.07
C THR A 126 1.78 0.27 8.54
N PRO A 127 0.89 1.05 9.19
CA PRO A 127 1.02 1.29 10.64
C PRO A 127 0.97 -0.05 11.39
N SER A 128 1.91 -0.26 12.31
CA SER A 128 2.16 -1.57 12.90
C SER A 128 2.39 -1.48 14.40
N MET A 129 1.92 -2.48 15.13
CA MET A 129 2.18 -2.66 16.57
C MET A 129 2.70 -4.08 16.80
N VAL A 130 3.78 -4.19 17.58
CA VAL A 130 4.35 -5.49 17.97
C VAL A 130 3.98 -5.73 19.42
N LEU A 131 3.41 -6.91 19.67
CA LEU A 131 3.03 -7.36 21.01
C LEU A 131 3.87 -8.57 21.37
N ASP A 132 4.29 -8.64 22.62
CA ASP A 132 4.86 -9.84 23.24
C ASP A 132 3.82 -10.41 24.20
N GLY A 133 3.54 -11.70 24.09
CA GLY A 133 2.43 -12.38 24.76
C GLY A 133 2.85 -13.68 25.41
#